data_AF-A0A7C6UCM9-F1
#
_entry.id   AF-A0A7C6UCM9-F1
#
_cell.length_a   1.000
_cell.length_b   1.000
_cell.length_c   1.000
_cell.angle_alpha   90.00
_cell.angle_beta   90.00
_cell.angle_gamma   90.00
#
_symmetry.space_group_name_H-M   'P 1'
#
loop_
_entity.id
_entity.type
_entity.pdbx_description
1 polymer ?
#
loop_
_entity_poly.entity_id
_entity_poly.type
_entity_poly.pdbx_seq_one_letter_code
_entity_poly.pdbx_strand_id
1 'polypeptide(L)'
;MKYFKKIAGKKVYLSPVNPEDTEDFKAYTKWINDLSVSIGLRAATNIYSLKSEKSFLENMARGGHFYAIVLVEGNELIGNRGISACRA
;
A
#
# COMPACT_ATOMS: atom_id res chain seq x y z
N MET A 1 12.07 -1.52 -13.36
CA MET A 1 11.41 -0.33 -12.78
C MET A 1 10.45 -0.83 -11.71
N LYS A 2 10.56 -0.28 -10.48
CA LYS A 2 9.81 -0.76 -9.31
C LYS A 2 8.34 -0.28 -9.28
N TYR A 3 8.08 0.95 -9.74
CA TYR A 3 6.75 1.56 -9.76
C TYR A 3 6.37 2.03 -11.16
N PHE A 4 5.08 1.95 -11.48
CA PHE A 4 4.50 2.39 -12.74
C PHE A 4 3.59 3.60 -12.50
N LYS A 5 3.99 4.78 -12.97
CA LYS A 5 3.21 6.02 -12.80
C LYS A 5 1.86 5.90 -13.52
N LYS A 6 0.78 5.66 -12.77
CA LYS A 6 -0.59 5.55 -13.31
C LYS A 6 -1.35 6.86 -13.18
N ILE A 7 -1.24 7.53 -12.03
CA ILE A 7 -1.85 8.86 -11.78
C ILE A 7 -0.76 9.75 -11.22
N ALA A 8 -0.38 10.80 -11.95
CA ALA A 8 0.69 11.70 -11.56
C ALA A 8 0.14 12.93 -10.83
N GLY A 9 0.75 13.27 -9.69
CA GLY A 9 0.53 14.52 -8.97
C GLY A 9 1.83 15.31 -8.84
N LYS A 10 1.76 16.48 -8.19
CA LYS A 10 2.94 17.37 -8.02
C LYS A 10 4.00 16.82 -7.07
N LYS A 11 3.58 16.21 -5.94
CA LYS A 11 4.48 15.68 -4.90
C LYS A 11 4.54 14.16 -4.87
N VAL A 12 3.44 13.51 -5.23
CA VAL A 12 3.28 12.05 -5.22
C VAL A 12 2.67 11.60 -6.53
N TYR A 13 2.85 10.33 -6.85
CA TYR A 13 2.12 9.65 -7.90
C TYR A 13 1.59 8.32 -7.38
N LEU A 14 0.53 7.84 -8.01
CA LEU A 14 -0.06 6.54 -7.72
C LEU A 14 0.46 5.50 -8.71
N SER A 15 0.95 4.39 -8.17
CA SER A 15 1.34 3.20 -8.92
C SER A 15 0.44 2.04 -8.52
N PRO A 16 0.11 1.09 -9.41
CA PRO A 16 -0.41 -0.20 -8.97
C PRO A 16 0.52 -0.79 -7.90
N VAL A 17 -0.05 -1.42 -6.87
CA VAL A 17 0.73 -2.14 -5.88
C VAL A 17 1.50 -3.30 -6.51
N ASN A 18 2.72 -3.57 -6.02
CA ASN A 18 3.56 -4.66 -6.52
C ASN A 18 3.76 -5.73 -5.43
N PRO A 19 3.02 -6.84 -5.46
CA PRO A 19 3.15 -7.90 -4.44
C PRO A 19 4.47 -8.66 -4.49
N GLU A 20 5.22 -8.58 -5.60
CA GLU A 20 6.54 -9.22 -5.72
C GLU A 20 7.68 -8.35 -5.18
N ASP A 21 7.41 -7.08 -4.84
CA ASP A 21 8.42 -6.22 -4.24
C ASP A 21 8.57 -6.51 -2.75
N THR A 22 9.74 -7.05 -2.39
CA THR A 22 10.03 -7.47 -1.02
C THR A 22 10.07 -6.31 -0.03
N GLU A 23 10.47 -5.12 -0.48
CA GLU A 23 10.59 -3.97 0.42
C GLU A 23 9.23 -3.32 0.67
N ASP A 24 8.29 -3.40 -0.29
CA ASP A 24 6.95 -2.82 -0.14
C ASP A 24 6.13 -3.57 0.91
N PHE A 25 6.01 -4.91 0.81
CA PHE A 25 5.24 -5.64 1.81
C PHE A 25 5.91 -5.64 3.19
N LYS A 26 7.24 -5.52 3.27
CA LYS A 26 7.93 -5.29 4.56
C LYS A 26 7.58 -3.93 5.14
N ALA A 27 7.55 -2.87 4.32
CA ALA A 27 7.16 -1.54 4.76
C ALA A 27 5.70 -1.53 5.25
N TYR A 28 4.77 -2.11 4.49
CA TYR A 28 3.38 -2.25 4.93
C TYR A 28 3.25 -3.06 6.22
N THR A 29 3.96 -4.20 6.34
CA THR A 29 3.97 -5.01 7.57
C THR A 29 4.48 -4.19 8.76
N LYS A 30 5.55 -3.41 8.58
CA LYS A 30 6.09 -2.55 9.63
C LYS A 30 5.06 -1.49 10.05
N TRP A 31 4.43 -0.81 9.08
CA TRP A 31 3.47 0.26 9.36
C TRP A 31 2.18 -0.26 9.98
N ILE A 32 1.63 -1.37 9.50
CA ILE A 32 0.36 -1.89 10.02
C ILE A 32 0.48 -2.48 11.43
N ASN A 33 1.68 -2.88 11.85
CA ASN A 33 1.95 -3.30 13.24
C ASN A 33 2.36 -2.13 14.14
N ASP A 34 2.55 -0.92 13.61
CA ASP A 34 2.70 0.27 14.44
C ASP A 34 1.34 0.64 15.05
N LEU A 35 1.27 0.77 16.38
CA LEU A 35 0.01 1.01 17.08
C LEU A 35 -0.62 2.35 16.68
N SER A 36 0.18 3.39 16.45
CA SER A 36 -0.34 4.71 16.09
C SER A 36 -1.01 4.69 14.70
N VAL A 37 -0.44 3.94 13.76
CA VAL A 37 -0.99 3.75 12.41
C VAL A 37 -2.22 2.84 12.44
N SER A 38 -2.11 1.69 13.11
CA SER A 38 -3.18 0.67 13.14
C SER A 38 -4.45 1.15 13.83
N ILE A 39 -4.36 2.03 14.84
CA ILE A 39 -5.52 2.70 15.44
C ILE A 39 -6.27 3.52 14.38
N GLY A 40 -5.55 4.33 13.59
CA GLY A 40 -6.14 5.15 12.52
C GLY A 40 -6.79 4.31 11.42
N LEU A 41 -6.31 3.09 11.22
CA LEU A 41 -6.85 2.11 10.27
C LEU A 41 -7.89 1.16 10.88
N ARG A 42 -8.23 1.32 12.18
CA ARG A 42 -9.14 0.43 12.93
C ARG A 42 -8.70 -1.05 12.88
N ALA A 43 -7.40 -1.28 12.83
CA ALA A 43 -6.76 -2.59 12.73
C ALA A 43 -5.86 -2.92 13.93
N ALA A 44 -5.96 -2.16 15.03
CA ALA A 44 -5.07 -2.32 16.20
C ALA A 44 -5.14 -3.70 16.87
N THR A 45 -6.25 -4.43 16.72
CA THR A 45 -6.40 -5.80 17.23
C THR A 45 -5.85 -6.87 16.27
N ASN A 46 -5.54 -6.49 15.03
CA ASN A 46 -5.09 -7.40 14.01
C ASN A 46 -3.56 -7.53 14.08
N ILE A 47 -3.05 -8.74 13.93
CA ILE A 47 -1.61 -9.02 13.94
C ILE A 47 -1.22 -9.46 12.55
N TYR A 48 -0.31 -8.72 11.91
CA TYR A 48 0.13 -8.99 10.54
C TYR A 48 1.57 -9.51 10.53
N SER A 49 1.74 -10.76 10.11
CA SER A 49 3.05 -11.28 9.72
C SER A 49 3.42 -10.84 8.30
N LEU A 50 4.71 -10.94 7.93
CA LEU A 50 5.16 -10.73 6.55
C LEU A 50 4.39 -11.61 5.54
N LYS A 51 4.11 -12.87 5.92
CA LYS A 51 3.38 -13.82 5.06
C LYS A 51 1.93 -13.39 4.84
N SER A 52 1.24 -12.97 5.90
CA SER A 52 -0.15 -12.51 5.80
C SER A 52 -0.24 -11.20 5.00
N GLU A 53 0.72 -10.29 5.18
CA GLU A 53 0.76 -9.03 4.42
C GLU A 53 1.00 -9.29 2.92
N LYS A 54 1.96 -10.16 2.57
CA LYS A 54 2.18 -10.53 1.16
C LYS A 54 0.90 -11.10 0.53
N SER A 55 0.24 -12.04 1.21
CA SER A 55 -1.02 -12.62 0.71
C SER A 55 -2.13 -11.57 0.58
N PHE A 56 -2.23 -10.63 1.52
CA PHE A 56 -3.17 -9.51 1.44
C PHE A 56 -2.90 -8.63 0.22
N LEU A 57 -1.64 -8.29 -0.02
CA LEU A 57 -1.20 -7.50 -1.18
C LEU A 57 -1.47 -8.19 -2.52
N GLU A 58 -1.22 -9.51 -2.61
CA GLU A 58 -1.56 -10.34 -3.78
C GLU A 58 -3.07 -10.34 -4.05
N ASN A 59 -3.89 -10.42 -3.00
CA ASN A 59 -5.35 -10.34 -3.14
C ASN A 59 -5.79 -8.96 -3.65
N MET A 60 -5.22 -7.89 -3.12
CA MET A 60 -5.50 -6.52 -3.55
C MET A 60 -5.11 -6.29 -5.01
N ALA A 61 -3.96 -6.81 -5.45
CA ALA A 61 -3.46 -6.67 -6.81
C ALA A 61 -4.35 -7.38 -7.87
N ARG A 62 -5.06 -8.45 -7.49
CA ARG A 62 -5.87 -9.25 -8.44
C ARG A 62 -7.20 -8.63 -8.84
N GLY A 63 -7.82 -7.80 -8.00
CA GLY A 63 -9.22 -7.41 -8.21
C GLY A 63 -9.64 -6.05 -7.67
N GLY A 64 -8.71 -5.26 -7.11
CA GLY A 64 -9.03 -3.97 -6.53
C GLY A 64 -8.22 -2.80 -7.11
N HIS A 65 -8.78 -1.60 -7.00
CA HIS A 65 -8.08 -0.34 -7.28
C HIS A 65 -7.18 0.05 -6.10
N PHE A 66 -6.16 -0.75 -5.84
CA PHE A 66 -5.17 -0.49 -4.80
C PHE A 66 -3.91 0.10 -5.43
N TYR A 67 -3.53 1.27 -4.92
CA TYR A 67 -2.38 2.00 -5.40
C TYR A 67 -1.36 2.20 -4.28
N ALA A 68 -0.10 1.97 -4.59
CA ALA A 68 1.02 2.52 -3.84
C ALA A 68 1.08 4.04 -4.06
N ILE A 69 1.26 4.79 -2.97
CA ILE A 69 1.51 6.22 -2.97
C ILE A 69 3.02 6.41 -2.89
N VAL A 70 3.59 6.98 -3.94
CA VAL A 70 5.04 7.11 -4.10
C VAL A 70 5.43 8.57 -4.26
N LEU A 71 6.46 9.01 -3.55
CA LEU A 71 7.02 10.35 -3.72
C LEU A 71 7.61 10.50 -5.12
N VAL A 72 7.35 11.65 -5.75
CA VAL A 72 7.98 12.02 -7.02
C VAL A 72 9.47 12.22 -6.83
N GLU A 73 9.85 12.85 -5.72
CA GLU A 73 11.23 12.99 -5.28
C GLU A 73 11.69 11.66 -4.65
N GLY A 74 12.82 11.11 -5.11
CA GLY A 74 13.41 9.91 -4.52
C GLY A 74 12.71 8.58 -4.83
N ASN A 75 11.50 8.60 -5.40
CA ASN A 75 10.77 7.39 -5.81
C ASN A 75 10.46 6.44 -4.63
N GLU A 76 10.14 7.03 -3.47
CA GLU A 76 9.97 6.33 -2.20
C GLU A 76 8.50 6.02 -1.88
N LEU A 77 8.25 4.82 -1.33
CA LEU A 77 6.92 4.42 -0.86
C LEU A 77 6.58 5.17 0.43
N ILE A 78 5.39 5.77 0.48
CA ILE A 78 4.91 6.43 1.71
C ILE A 78 3.54 5.94 2.18
N GLY A 79 2.94 4.97 1.47
CA GLY A 79 1.67 4.37 1.86
C GLY A 79 0.95 3.73 0.69
N ASN A 80 -0.28 3.29 0.94
CA ASN A 80 -1.17 2.76 -0.08
C ASN A 80 -2.60 3.29 0.09
N ARG A 81 -3.40 3.20 -0.97
CA ARG A 81 -4.82 3.52 -0.92
C ARG A 81 -5.63 2.64 -1.85
N GLY A 82 -6.67 2.01 -1.29
CA GLY A 82 -7.77 1.45 -2.05
C GLY A 82 -8.76 2.55 -2.45
N ILE A 83 -9.10 2.64 -3.73
CA ILE A 83 -10.14 3.53 -4.25
C ILE A 83 -11.34 2.66 -4.60
N SER A 84 -12.32 2.58 -3.71
CA SER A 84 -13.62 2.03 -4.06
C SER A 84 -14.46 3.09 -4.76
N ALA A 85 -15.20 2.71 -5.80
CA ALA A 85 -16.24 3.57 -6.35
C ALA A 85 -17.29 3.76 -5.26
N CYS A 86 -17.43 4.99 -4.76
CA CYS A 86 -18.57 5.36 -3.96
C CYS A 86 -19.79 5.29 -4.89
N ARG A 87 -20.63 4.27 -4.75
CA ARG A 87 -21.96 4.29 -5.36
C ARG A 87 -22.78 5.28 -4.54
N ALA A 88 -23.02 6.46 -5.11
CA ALA A 88 -23.97 7.44 -4.62
C ALA A 88 -25.40 6.84 -4.64
#